data_AF-A0A402D5J7-F1
#
_entry.id   AF-A0A402D5J7-F1
#
_cell.length_a   1.000
_cell.length_b   1.000
_cell.length_c   1.000
_cell.angle_alpha   90.00
_cell.angle_beta   90.00
_cell.angle_gamma   90.00
#
_symmetry.space_group_name_H-M   'P 1'
#
loop_
_entity.id
_entity.type
_entity.pdbx_description
1 polymer ?
#
loop_
_entity_poly.entity_id
_entity_poly.type
_entity_poly.pdbx_seq_one_letter_code
_entity_poly.pdbx_strand_id
1 'polypeptide(L)'
;MTVTIDLSPTEEAQLTQEAERAGLDTAGLVKQLVTQHLAPIAGDQDPTLQLFAQWEKEDAQMTSEEIAQEQKLWSEFERNTNETREQLGMRQL
;
A
#
# COMPACT_ATOMS: atom_id res chain seq x y z
N MET A 1 19.92 3.92 -15.30
CA MET A 1 21.09 3.66 -14.42
C MET A 1 21.70 2.35 -14.85
N THR A 2 23.02 2.29 -14.99
CA THR A 2 23.74 1.09 -15.43
C THR A 2 24.62 0.61 -14.27
N VAL A 3 24.57 -0.69 -13.97
CA VAL A 3 25.44 -1.35 -12.99
C VAL A 3 26.24 -2.40 -13.74
N THR A 4 27.56 -2.38 -13.58
CA THR A 4 28.47 -3.38 -14.15
C THR A 4 28.84 -4.38 -13.07
N ILE A 5 28.74 -5.67 -13.36
CA ILE A 5 29.07 -6.77 -12.45
C ILE A 5 30.13 -7.61 -13.15
N ASP A 6 31.28 -7.79 -12.52
CA ASP A 6 32.32 -8.67 -13.03
C ASP A 6 31.98 -10.12 -12.68
N LEU A 7 31.86 -10.98 -13.70
CA LEU A 7 31.58 -12.39 -13.56
C LEU A 7 32.83 -13.20 -13.93
N SER A 8 33.05 -14.30 -13.22
CA SER A 8 33.99 -15.32 -13.67
C SER A 8 33.47 -16.02 -14.93
N PRO A 9 34.34 -16.62 -15.75
CA PRO A 9 33.93 -17.37 -16.95
C PRO A 9 32.91 -18.48 -16.64
N THR A 10 32.99 -19.08 -15.46
CA THR A 10 32.05 -20.10 -15.00
C THR A 10 30.67 -19.55 -14.68
N GLU A 11 30.59 -18.36 -14.07
CA GLU A 11 29.32 -17.70 -13.75
C GLU A 11 28.64 -17.20 -15.02
N GLU A 12 29.40 -16.66 -15.97
CA GLU A 12 28.86 -16.23 -17.27
C GLU A 12 28.27 -17.40 -18.06
N ALA A 13 28.95 -18.56 -18.07
CA ALA A 13 28.46 -19.76 -18.72
C ALA A 13 27.15 -20.27 -18.08
N GLN A 14 27.08 -20.30 -16.74
CA GLN A 14 25.87 -20.70 -16.03
C GLN A 14 24.69 -19.76 -16.32
N LEU A 15 24.95 -18.45 -16.29
CA LEU A 15 23.94 -17.43 -16.53
C LEU A 15 23.40 -17.52 -17.96
N THR A 16 24.27 -17.73 -18.95
CA THR A 16 23.88 -17.89 -20.35
C THR A 16 23.04 -19.15 -20.56
N GLN A 17 23.45 -20.27 -19.97
CA GLN A 17 22.73 -21.53 -20.05
C GLN A 17 21.32 -21.44 -19.44
N GLU A 18 21.19 -20.82 -18.26
CA GLU A 18 19.88 -20.63 -17.62
C GLU A 18 19.02 -19.60 -18.38
N ALA A 19 19.63 -18.60 -19.02
CA ALA A 19 18.90 -17.64 -19.84
C ALA A 19 18.28 -18.33 -21.06
N GLU A 20 19.06 -19.16 -21.76
CA GLU A 20 18.59 -19.98 -22.87
C GLU A 20 17.45 -20.93 -22.45
N ARG A 21 17.61 -21.59 -21.29
CA ARG A 21 16.60 -22.49 -20.74
C ARG A 21 15.29 -21.77 -20.39
N ALA A 22 15.39 -20.53 -19.90
CA ALA A 22 14.24 -19.69 -19.59
C ALA A 22 13.64 -18.99 -20.83
N GLY A 23 14.29 -19.08 -22.00
CA GLY A 23 13.91 -18.35 -23.22
C GLY A 23 14.09 -16.84 -23.09
N LEU A 24 15.01 -16.40 -22.21
CA LEU A 24 15.33 -15.00 -21.95
C LEU A 24 16.73 -14.68 -22.48
N ASP A 25 17.00 -13.41 -22.71
CA ASP A 25 18.38 -12.94 -22.84
C ASP A 25 19.03 -12.82 -21.45
N THR A 26 20.36 -12.76 -21.43
CA THR A 26 21.15 -12.69 -20.20
C THR A 26 20.73 -11.50 -19.31
N ALA A 27 20.44 -10.35 -19.93
CA ALA A 27 19.98 -9.15 -19.21
C ALA A 27 18.58 -9.35 -18.60
N GLY A 28 17.66 -10.00 -19.33
CA GLY A 28 16.31 -10.34 -18.86
C GLY A 28 16.34 -11.29 -17.68
N LEU A 29 17.17 -12.34 -17.74
CA LEU A 29 17.35 -13.27 -16.62
C LEU A 29 17.92 -12.55 -15.38
N VAL A 30 18.97 -11.73 -15.54
CA VAL A 30 19.56 -10.97 -14.43
C VAL A 30 18.52 -10.03 -13.82
N LYS A 31 17.75 -9.32 -14.64
CA LYS A 31 16.67 -8.44 -14.16
C LYS A 31 15.65 -9.22 -13.34
N GLN A 32 15.26 -10.41 -13.81
CA GLN A 32 14.31 -11.27 -13.11
C GLN A 32 14.86 -11.73 -11.76
N LEU A 33 16.11 -12.22 -11.71
CA LEU A 33 16.77 -12.65 -10.48
C LEU A 33 16.87 -11.50 -9.47
N VAL A 34 17.30 -10.32 -9.92
CA VAL A 34 17.36 -9.12 -9.08
C VAL A 34 15.98 -8.77 -8.55
N THR A 35 14.94 -8.77 -9.39
CA THR A 35 13.57 -8.43 -8.96
C THR A 35 13.01 -9.45 -7.97
N GLN A 36 13.31 -10.75 -8.14
CA GLN A 36 12.84 -11.79 -7.22
C GLN A 36 13.51 -11.72 -5.84
N HIS A 37 14.76 -11.24 -5.77
CA HIS A 37 15.54 -11.21 -4.54
C HIS A 37 15.55 -9.84 -3.84
N LEU A 38 15.11 -8.77 -4.50
CA LEU A 38 14.92 -7.49 -3.86
C LEU A 38 13.60 -7.49 -3.07
N ALA A 39 13.66 -7.15 -1.79
CA ALA A 39 12.46 -6.83 -1.03
C ALA A 39 11.74 -5.66 -1.73
N PRO A 40 10.39 -5.68 -1.80
CA PRO A 40 9.66 -4.52 -2.28
C PRO A 40 10.09 -3.30 -1.46
N ILE A 41 10.50 -2.24 -2.16
CA ILE A 41 10.92 -1.01 -1.49
C ILE A 41 9.69 -0.49 -0.75
N ALA A 42 9.79 -0.36 0.58
CA ALA A 42 8.71 0.16 1.43
C ALA A 42 8.25 1.60 1.08
N GLY A 43 8.85 2.22 0.06
CA GLY A 43 8.56 3.56 -0.43
C GLY A 43 7.51 3.63 -1.55
N ASP A 44 7.01 2.50 -2.06
CA ASP A 44 5.85 2.47 -2.98
C ASP A 44 4.55 2.12 -2.23
N GLN A 45 4.52 2.42 -0.93
CA GLN A 45 3.28 2.41 -0.16
C GLN A 45 2.48 3.62 -0.62
N ASP A 46 1.37 3.37 -1.33
CA ASP A 46 0.38 4.38 -1.70
C ASP A 46 0.16 5.35 -0.52
N PRO A 47 0.38 6.67 -0.69
CA PRO A 47 0.20 7.67 0.37
C PRO A 47 -1.18 7.58 1.03
N THR A 48 -2.21 7.14 0.30
CA THR A 48 -3.54 6.89 0.84
C THR A 48 -3.56 5.69 1.78
N LEU A 49 -2.84 4.61 1.47
CA LEU A 49 -2.73 3.46 2.38
C LEU A 49 -1.93 3.82 3.64
N GLN A 50 -0.91 4.67 3.53
CA GLN A 50 -0.18 5.18 4.68
C GLN A 50 -1.07 6.02 5.59
N LEU A 51 -1.96 6.84 5.01
CA LEU A 51 -2.94 7.63 5.75
C LEU A 51 -3.93 6.72 6.51
N PHE A 52 -4.44 5.67 5.88
CA PHE A 52 -5.33 4.71 6.55
C PHE A 52 -4.65 3.96 7.70
N ALA A 53 -3.40 3.53 7.49
CA ALA A 53 -2.61 2.89 8.54
C ALA A 53 -2.31 3.85 9.72
N GLN A 54 -2.25 5.16 9.46
CA GLN A 54 -2.11 6.17 10.49
C GLN A 54 -3.42 6.33 11.29
N TRP A 55 -4.57 6.40 10.61
CA TRP A 55 -5.88 6.48 11.29
C TRP A 55 -6.15 5.26 12.19
N GLU A 56 -5.84 4.03 11.72
CA GLU A 56 -5.99 2.84 12.57
C GLU A 56 -5.15 2.92 13.86
N LYS A 57 -3.96 3.52 13.80
CA LYS A 57 -3.11 3.70 15.00
C LYS A 57 -3.68 4.75 15.94
N GLU A 58 -4.24 5.82 15.39
CA GLU A 58 -4.88 6.88 16.17
C GLU A 58 -6.13 6.33 16.89
N ASP A 59 -6.99 5.61 16.17
CA ASP A 59 -8.19 4.95 16.72
C ASP A 59 -7.82 3.93 17.81
N ALA A 60 -6.76 3.14 17.61
CA ALA A 60 -6.29 2.16 18.60
C ALA A 60 -5.79 2.81 19.90
N GLN A 61 -5.45 4.10 19.89
CA GLN A 61 -5.00 4.86 21.05
C GLN A 61 -6.12 5.65 21.73
N MET A 62 -7.31 5.71 21.14
CA MET A 62 -8.43 6.43 21.72
C MET A 62 -8.86 5.83 23.06
N THR A 63 -9.12 6.71 24.01
CA THR A 63 -9.72 6.36 25.28
C THR A 63 -11.22 6.08 25.12
N SER A 64 -11.80 5.32 26.05
CA SER A 64 -13.24 5.07 26.08
C SER A 64 -14.07 6.36 26.20
N GLU A 65 -13.50 7.40 26.82
CA GLU A 65 -14.15 8.70 26.99
C GLU A 65 -14.21 9.48 25.67
N GLU A 66 -13.13 9.46 24.90
CA GLU A 66 -13.06 10.07 23.55
C GLU A 66 -14.03 9.37 22.60
N ILE A 67 -14.06 8.04 22.60
CA ILE A 67 -15.00 7.24 21.79
C ILE A 67 -16.46 7.60 22.14
N ALA A 68 -16.78 7.73 23.43
CA ALA A 68 -18.12 8.09 23.87
C ALA A 68 -18.51 9.52 23.44
N GLN A 69 -17.56 10.46 23.45
CA GLN A 69 -17.79 11.82 22.98
C GLN A 69 -18.03 11.87 21.48
N GLU A 70 -17.25 11.14 20.68
CA GLU A 70 -17.45 11.07 19.23
C GLU A 70 -18.81 10.46 18.87
N GLN A 71 -19.21 9.37 19.53
CA GLN A 71 -20.54 8.77 19.30
C GLN A 71 -21.67 9.75 19.60
N LYS A 72 -21.51 10.56 20.65
CA LYS A 72 -22.48 11.60 20.99
C LYS A 72 -22.53 12.68 19.90
N LEU A 73 -21.38 13.18 19.45
CA LEU A 73 -21.29 14.17 18.38
C LEU A 73 -21.89 13.65 17.08
N TRP A 74 -21.61 12.39 16.73
CA TRP A 74 -22.17 11.73 15.56
C TRP A 74 -23.71 11.66 15.62
N SER A 75 -24.25 11.22 16.77
CA SER A 75 -25.70 11.15 16.98
C SER A 75 -26.38 12.52 16.88
N GLU A 76 -25.74 13.56 17.41
CA GLU A 76 -26.23 14.94 17.31
C GLU A 76 -26.20 15.45 15.87
N PHE A 77 -25.13 15.15 15.13
CA PHE A 77 -25.01 15.48 13.71
C PHE A 77 -26.07 14.79 12.85
N GLU A 78 -26.30 13.49 13.05
CA GLU A 78 -27.34 12.74 12.34
C GLU A 78 -28.72 13.33 12.58
N ARG A 79 -29.05 13.61 13.85
CA ARG A 79 -30.31 14.24 14.23
C ARG A 79 -30.50 15.58 13.52
N ASN A 80 -29.53 16.48 13.64
CA ASN A 80 -29.61 17.83 13.04
C ASN A 80 -29.74 17.76 11.51
N THR A 81 -29.04 16.81 10.88
CA THR A 81 -29.10 16.59 9.44
C THR A 81 -30.50 16.12 9.02
N ASN A 82 -31.08 15.18 9.76
CA ASN A 82 -32.43 14.67 9.49
C ASN A 82 -33.52 15.72 9.74
N GLU A 83 -33.39 16.53 10.79
CA GLU A 83 -34.27 17.68 11.04
C GLU A 83 -34.20 18.70 9.89
N THR A 84 -32.99 19.03 9.44
CA THR A 84 -32.79 19.95 8.30
C THR A 84 -33.39 19.38 7.02
N ARG A 85 -33.23 18.07 6.77
CA ARG A 85 -33.83 17.41 5.61
C ARG A 85 -35.36 17.45 5.65
N GLU A 86 -35.95 17.21 6.82
CA GLU A 86 -37.39 17.28 7.01
C GLU A 86 -37.92 18.69 6.71
N GLN A 87 -37.26 19.73 7.23
CA GLN A 87 -37.61 21.13 6.95
C GLN A 87 -37.56 21.47 5.46
N LEU A 88 -36.64 20.84 4.72
CA LEU A 88 -36.45 21.04 3.28
C LEU A 88 -37.26 20.06 2.40
N GLY A 89 -38.07 19.18 3.01
CA GLY A 89 -38.88 18.19 2.28
C GLY A 89 -38.06 17.09 1.60
N MET A 90 -36.83 16.83 2.07
CA MET A 90 -35.95 15.79 1.56
C MET A 90 -36.16 14.45 2.28
N ARG A 91 -35.86 13.34 1.59
CA ARG A 91 -35.96 11.98 2.17
C ARG A 91 -34.90 11.77 3.25
N GLN A 92 -35.29 11.19 4.39
CA GLN A 92 -34.38 10.80 5.47
C GLN A 92 -33.56 9.54 5.08
N LEU A 93 -32.36 9.42 5.63
CA LEU A 93 -31.45 8.27 5.45
C LEU A 93 -31.65 7.24 6.55
#